data_AF-A0A5N5Q7J8-F1
#
_entry.id   AF-A0A5N5Q7J8-F1
#
_cell.length_a   1.000
_cell.length_b   1.000
_cell.length_c   1.000
_cell.angle_alpha   90.00
_cell.angle_beta   90.00
_cell.angle_gamma   90.00
#
_symmetry.space_group_name_H-M   'P 1'
#
loop_
_entity.id
_entity.type
_entity.pdbx_description
1 polymer ?
#
loop_
_entity_poly.entity_id
_entity_poly.type
_entity_poly.pdbx_seq_one_letter_code
_entity_poly.pdbx_strand_id
1 'polypeptide(L)'
;MATQLLLAKPKARIAHTYLHDLESFFWVLLYTVAEHREGGAELNEDASAVLSKLERIDPSTLGEAKYLLLGQIVSGNLNVESFNTAWSVALAPMIVEFAKWTHGMVFENPNSTVVDPDFHFETILTIFLNAANDVRPEPKLKETQTTHVCSSTGECGASCPLRDTRREGEEPKISRSSKGSSDLP
;
A
#
# COMPACT_ATOMS: atom_id res chain seq x y z
N MET A 1 -5.18 7.48 -20.99
CA MET A 1 -4.15 8.53 -20.86
C MET A 1 -3.21 8.17 -19.69
N ALA A 2 -2.58 6.98 -19.73
CA ALA A 2 -1.68 6.44 -18.68
C ALA A 2 -0.31 6.01 -19.24
N THR A 3 -0.22 5.74 -20.56
CA THR A 3 1.02 5.49 -21.32
C THR A 3 2.03 6.63 -21.28
N GLN A 4 1.66 7.83 -20.82
CA GLN A 4 2.55 9.00 -20.87
C GLN A 4 3.70 8.91 -19.90
N LEU A 5 3.57 8.23 -18.75
CA LEU A 5 4.68 8.04 -17.81
C LEU A 5 5.69 6.99 -18.32
N LEU A 6 5.18 5.89 -18.88
CA LEU A 6 5.99 4.82 -19.48
C LEU A 6 6.69 5.25 -20.79
N LEU A 7 6.12 6.21 -21.52
CA LEU A 7 6.64 6.75 -22.78
C LEU A 7 7.17 8.19 -22.65
N ALA A 8 7.34 8.68 -21.42
CA ALA A 8 7.75 10.05 -21.14
C ALA A 8 9.14 10.33 -21.71
N LYS A 9 9.25 11.25 -22.68
CA LYS A 9 10.55 11.79 -23.06
C LYS A 9 11.12 12.63 -21.90
N PRO A 10 12.44 12.56 -21.63
CA PRO A 10 13.07 13.44 -20.65
C PRO A 10 12.71 14.90 -20.96
N LYS A 11 12.22 15.64 -19.95
CA LYS A 11 11.82 17.07 -19.98
C LYS A 11 10.41 17.39 -20.53
N ALA A 12 9.58 16.40 -20.87
CA ALA A 12 8.17 16.66 -21.14
C ALA A 12 7.42 16.92 -19.82
N ARG A 13 6.67 18.03 -19.72
CA ARG A 13 5.72 18.22 -18.62
C ARG A 13 4.52 17.31 -18.86
N ILE A 14 4.38 16.28 -18.04
CA ILE A 14 3.21 15.42 -18.03
C ILE A 14 2.29 15.94 -16.94
N ALA A 15 1.05 16.25 -17.32
CA ALA A 15 0.03 16.57 -16.33
C ALA A 15 -0.21 15.32 -15.48
N HIS A 16 -0.06 15.46 -14.17
CA HIS A 16 -0.39 14.39 -13.24
C HIS A 16 -1.90 14.11 -13.31
N THR A 17 -2.29 12.84 -13.36
CA THR A 17 -3.69 12.44 -13.47
C THR A 17 -4.00 11.35 -12.45
N TYR A 18 -5.28 11.22 -12.09
CA TYR A 18 -5.77 10.12 -11.25
C TYR A 18 -5.34 8.72 -11.77
N LEU A 19 -5.28 8.54 -13.09
CA LEU A 19 -4.81 7.28 -13.68
C LEU A 19 -3.33 6.99 -13.40
N HIS A 20 -2.49 8.03 -13.31
CA HIS A 20 -1.09 7.85 -12.93
C HIS A 20 -0.94 7.45 -11.46
N ASP A 21 -1.82 7.93 -10.58
CA ASP A 21 -1.85 7.52 -9.17
C ASP A 21 -2.23 6.04 -9.04
N LEU A 22 -3.27 5.61 -9.76
CA LEU A 22 -3.70 4.21 -9.76
C LEU A 22 -2.65 3.28 -10.37
N GLU A 23 -2.00 3.69 -11.45
CA GLU A 23 -0.87 2.94 -12.01
C GLU A 23 0.29 2.83 -11.00
N SER A 24 0.65 3.94 -10.34
CA SER A 24 1.72 3.94 -9.34
C SER A 24 1.37 3.03 -8.16
N PHE A 25 0.13 3.06 -7.70
CA PHE A 25 -0.37 2.18 -6.65
C PHE A 25 -0.28 0.71 -7.04
N PHE A 26 -0.65 0.33 -8.27
CA PHE A 26 -0.48 -1.03 -8.77
C PHE A 26 0.97 -1.52 -8.68
N TRP A 27 1.93 -0.70 -9.13
CA TRP A 27 3.34 -1.07 -9.09
C TRP A 27 3.87 -1.21 -7.66
N VAL A 28 3.45 -0.33 -6.75
CA VAL A 28 3.80 -0.41 -5.33
C VAL A 28 3.20 -1.67 -4.69
N LEU A 29 1.96 -2.01 -5.01
CA LEU A 29 1.30 -3.22 -4.51
C LEU A 29 2.04 -4.48 -4.97
N LEU A 30 2.32 -4.60 -6.28
CA LEU A 30 3.06 -5.74 -6.83
C LEU A 30 4.44 -5.87 -6.20
N TYR A 31 5.17 -4.76 -6.05
CA TYR A 31 6.47 -4.73 -5.38
C TYR A 31 6.36 -5.21 -3.93
N THR A 32 5.38 -4.69 -3.18
CA THR A 32 5.18 -5.05 -1.76
C THR A 32 4.88 -6.54 -1.60
N VAL A 33 4.01 -7.10 -2.46
CA VAL A 33 3.67 -8.52 -2.44
C VAL A 33 4.85 -9.40 -2.85
N ALA A 34 5.65 -8.98 -3.84
CA ALA A 34 6.84 -9.71 -4.25
C ALA A 34 7.96 -9.62 -3.21
N GLU A 35 8.15 -8.49 -2.53
CA GLU A 35 9.18 -8.31 -1.50
C GLU A 35 8.81 -9.02 -0.18
N HIS A 36 7.51 -9.25 0.06
CA HIS A 36 7.03 -9.84 1.31
C HIS A 36 7.61 -11.23 1.55
N ARG A 37 8.07 -11.46 2.80
CA ARG A 37 8.61 -12.74 3.26
C ARG A 37 7.89 -13.15 4.53
N GLU A 38 7.42 -14.39 4.55
CA GLU A 38 6.81 -14.96 5.75
C GLU A 38 7.85 -15.64 6.62
N GLY A 39 7.79 -15.40 7.93
CA GLY A 39 8.61 -16.13 8.91
C GLY A 39 10.13 -16.01 8.71
N GLY A 40 10.61 -14.99 7.99
CA GLY A 40 12.03 -14.83 7.67
C GLY A 40 12.55 -15.76 6.56
N ALA A 41 11.66 -16.37 5.76
CA ALA A 41 12.01 -17.18 4.61
C ALA A 41 12.84 -16.41 3.57
N GLU A 42 13.57 -17.15 2.73
CA GLU A 42 14.23 -16.59 1.56
C GLU A 42 13.19 -16.12 0.53
N LEU A 43 13.62 -15.20 -0.33
CA LEU A 43 12.78 -14.67 -1.39
C LEU A 43 12.53 -15.76 -2.45
N ASN A 44 11.28 -15.96 -2.83
CA ASN A 44 10.90 -16.87 -3.91
C ASN A 44 11.55 -16.47 -5.26
N GLU A 45 11.90 -17.46 -6.09
CA GLU A 45 12.57 -17.22 -7.38
C GLU A 45 11.74 -16.38 -8.34
N ASP A 46 10.43 -16.64 -8.46
CA ASP A 46 9.52 -15.88 -9.30
C ASP A 46 9.35 -14.45 -8.78
N ALA A 47 9.23 -14.28 -7.45
CA ALA A 47 9.19 -12.97 -6.82
C ALA A 47 10.50 -12.19 -7.06
N SER A 48 11.65 -12.85 -6.96
CA SER A 48 12.97 -12.27 -7.24
C SER A 48 13.11 -11.84 -8.71
N ALA A 49 12.60 -12.64 -9.64
CA ALA A 49 12.57 -12.31 -11.06
C ALA A 49 11.71 -11.05 -11.34
N VAL A 50 10.64 -10.83 -10.57
CA VAL A 50 9.83 -9.60 -10.64
C VAL A 50 10.56 -8.40 -10.05
N LEU A 51 11.12 -8.53 -8.85
CA LEU A 51 11.83 -7.42 -8.19
C LEU A 51 13.03 -6.95 -9.02
N SER A 52 13.82 -7.88 -9.56
CA SER A 52 14.98 -7.52 -10.42
C SER A 52 14.59 -6.74 -11.68
N LYS A 53 13.36 -6.87 -12.16
CA LYS A 53 12.81 -6.07 -13.27
C LYS A 53 12.34 -4.68 -12.80
N LEU A 54 11.77 -4.59 -11.60
CA LEU A 54 11.22 -3.34 -11.04
C LEU A 54 12.29 -2.43 -10.43
N GLU A 55 13.41 -2.99 -9.97
CA GLU A 55 14.53 -2.24 -9.36
C GLU A 55 15.49 -1.61 -10.39
N ARG A 56 15.12 -1.61 -11.67
CA ARG A 56 15.93 -1.01 -12.74
C ARG A 56 16.02 0.51 -12.57
N ILE A 57 17.25 1.01 -12.53
CA ILE A 57 17.56 2.44 -12.36
C ILE A 57 17.24 3.26 -13.61
N ASP A 58 17.42 2.66 -14.79
CA ASP A 58 17.19 3.36 -16.06
C ASP A 58 15.67 3.42 -16.37
N PRO A 59 15.09 4.63 -16.51
CA PRO A 59 13.65 4.79 -16.71
C PRO A 59 13.09 4.12 -17.97
N SER A 60 13.87 4.07 -19.06
CA SER A 60 13.43 3.46 -20.31
C SER A 60 13.32 1.94 -20.20
N THR A 61 14.35 1.29 -19.66
CA THR A 61 14.35 -0.15 -19.41
C THR A 61 13.36 -0.55 -18.31
N LEU A 62 13.08 0.32 -17.34
CA LEU A 62 12.03 0.13 -16.35
C LEU A 62 10.64 0.18 -16.99
N GLY A 63 10.40 1.14 -17.89
CA GLY A 63 9.14 1.24 -18.63
C GLY A 63 8.84 -0.01 -19.47
N GLU A 64 9.83 -0.53 -20.19
CA GLU A 64 9.72 -1.79 -20.93
C GLU A 64 9.50 -3.00 -20.01
N ALA A 65 10.21 -3.06 -18.89
CA ALA A 65 10.04 -4.13 -17.90
C ALA A 65 8.63 -4.15 -17.31
N LYS A 66 8.09 -2.98 -16.95
CA LYS A 66 6.71 -2.81 -16.49
C LYS A 66 5.72 -3.26 -17.56
N TYR A 67 5.93 -2.86 -18.81
CA TYR A 67 5.09 -3.29 -19.93
C TYR A 67 5.04 -4.82 -20.07
N LEU A 68 6.21 -5.48 -20.05
CA LEU A 68 6.30 -6.93 -20.16
C LEU A 68 5.64 -7.64 -18.97
N LEU A 69 5.89 -7.17 -17.75
CA LEU A 69 5.28 -7.72 -16.54
C LEU A 69 3.75 -7.63 -16.59
N LEU A 70 3.22 -6.48 -17.01
CA LEU A 70 1.78 -6.28 -17.14
C LEU A 70 1.16 -7.28 -18.12
N GLY A 71 1.78 -7.45 -19.30
CA GLY A 71 1.33 -8.44 -20.28
C GLY A 71 1.41 -9.88 -19.76
N GLN A 72 2.48 -10.22 -19.03
CA GLN A 72 2.65 -11.56 -18.44
C GLN A 72 1.60 -11.87 -17.37
N ILE A 73 1.22 -10.90 -16.54
CA ILE A 73 0.15 -11.07 -15.53
C ILE A 73 -1.19 -11.28 -16.24
N VAL A 74 -1.52 -10.44 -17.22
CA VAL A 74 -2.79 -10.51 -17.96
C VAL A 74 -2.94 -11.83 -18.71
N SER A 75 -1.86 -12.34 -19.30
CA SER A 75 -1.88 -13.61 -20.03
C SER A 75 -1.78 -14.84 -19.11
N GLY A 76 -1.61 -14.67 -17.80
CA GLY A 76 -1.40 -15.75 -16.84
C GLY A 76 -0.02 -16.41 -16.92
N ASN A 77 0.93 -15.84 -17.66
CA ASN A 77 2.31 -16.34 -17.74
C ASN A 77 3.13 -16.03 -16.48
N LEU A 78 2.74 -14.99 -15.75
CA LEU A 78 3.22 -14.70 -14.41
C LEU A 78 2.08 -14.95 -13.44
N ASN A 79 2.21 -16.01 -12.63
CA ASN A 79 1.26 -16.31 -11.57
C ASN A 79 1.75 -15.69 -10.26
N VAL A 80 1.06 -14.68 -9.73
CA VAL A 80 1.44 -14.03 -8.46
C VAL A 80 1.38 -14.99 -7.27
N GLU A 81 0.50 -16.00 -7.31
CA GLU A 81 0.40 -17.01 -6.25
C GLU A 81 1.70 -17.81 -6.10
N SER A 82 2.52 -17.90 -7.16
CA SER A 82 3.82 -18.60 -7.15
C SER A 82 4.84 -18.00 -6.18
N PHE A 83 4.64 -16.76 -5.73
CA PHE A 83 5.53 -16.15 -4.72
C PHE A 83 5.43 -16.85 -3.36
N ASN A 84 4.40 -17.70 -3.17
CA ASN A 84 4.26 -18.64 -2.07
C ASN A 84 4.24 -17.97 -0.69
N THR A 85 3.49 -16.87 -0.56
CA THR A 85 3.11 -16.25 0.72
C THR A 85 1.59 -16.20 0.83
N ALA A 86 1.04 -16.16 2.04
CA ALA A 86 -0.39 -15.97 2.27
C ALA A 86 -0.88 -14.67 1.61
N TRP A 87 -0.08 -13.61 1.66
CA TRP A 87 -0.40 -12.34 0.99
C TRP A 87 -0.41 -12.47 -0.53
N SER A 88 0.54 -13.17 -1.14
CA SER A 88 0.56 -13.34 -2.60
C SER A 88 -0.59 -14.19 -3.09
N VAL A 89 -0.98 -15.22 -2.34
CA VAL A 89 -2.18 -16.03 -2.63
C VAL A 89 -3.44 -15.19 -2.49
N ALA A 90 -3.61 -14.48 -1.38
CA ALA A 90 -4.81 -13.70 -1.11
C ALA A 90 -4.99 -12.52 -2.08
N LEU A 91 -3.90 -11.85 -2.47
CA LEU A 91 -3.94 -10.67 -3.34
C LEU A 91 -3.80 -10.98 -4.83
N ALA A 92 -3.49 -12.22 -5.23
CA ALA A 92 -3.35 -12.58 -6.65
C ALA A 92 -4.58 -12.20 -7.50
N PRO A 93 -5.85 -12.47 -7.08
CA PRO A 93 -7.01 -12.07 -7.85
C PRO A 93 -7.11 -10.55 -8.06
N MET A 94 -6.76 -9.77 -7.02
CA MET A 94 -6.75 -8.31 -7.09
C MET A 94 -5.70 -7.82 -8.09
N ILE A 95 -4.48 -8.35 -8.01
CA ILE A 95 -3.37 -7.97 -8.89
C ILE A 95 -3.69 -8.31 -10.35
N VAL A 96 -4.32 -9.45 -10.61
CA VAL A 96 -4.76 -9.84 -11.96
C VAL A 96 -5.82 -8.88 -12.50
N GLU A 97 -6.86 -8.55 -11.72
CA GLU A 97 -7.90 -7.62 -12.16
C GLU A 97 -7.35 -6.20 -12.37
N PHE A 98 -6.48 -5.75 -11.48
CA PHE A 98 -5.80 -4.46 -11.63
C PHE A 98 -4.91 -4.44 -12.88
N ALA A 99 -4.18 -5.54 -13.16
CA ALA A 99 -3.36 -5.66 -14.35
C ALA A 99 -4.18 -5.62 -15.64
N LYS A 100 -5.32 -6.34 -15.70
CA LYS A 100 -6.23 -6.30 -16.85
C LYS A 100 -6.77 -4.89 -17.08
N TRP A 101 -7.21 -4.23 -16.02
CA TRP A 101 -7.73 -2.87 -16.09
C TRP A 101 -6.66 -1.88 -16.57
N THR A 102 -5.46 -1.93 -15.97
CA THR A 102 -4.32 -1.09 -16.37
C THR A 102 -3.93 -1.37 -17.83
N HIS A 103 -3.88 -2.64 -18.24
CA HIS A 103 -3.59 -3.03 -19.62
C HIS A 103 -4.66 -2.49 -20.59
N GLY A 104 -5.95 -2.64 -20.29
CA GLY A 104 -7.04 -2.07 -21.08
C GLY A 104 -6.92 -0.55 -21.21
N MET A 105 -6.62 0.17 -20.13
CA MET A 105 -6.45 1.63 -20.14
C MET A 105 -5.21 2.12 -20.91
N VAL A 106 -4.19 1.27 -21.03
CA VAL A 106 -2.92 1.60 -21.69
C VAL A 106 -2.97 1.21 -23.18
N PHE A 107 -3.66 0.12 -23.55
CA PHE A 107 -3.61 -0.49 -24.89
C PHE A 107 -4.93 -0.50 -25.66
N GLU A 108 -6.07 -0.38 -24.99
CA GLU A 108 -7.37 -0.31 -25.65
C GLU A 108 -7.81 1.14 -25.83
N ASN A 109 -8.54 1.41 -26.92
CA ASN A 109 -8.82 2.75 -27.41
C ASN A 109 -9.54 3.59 -26.33
N PRO A 110 -9.03 4.76 -25.89
CA PRO A 110 -9.65 5.57 -24.84
C PRO A 110 -11.01 6.19 -25.26
N ASN A 111 -11.37 6.10 -26.55
CA ASN A 111 -12.69 6.47 -27.07
C ASN A 111 -13.70 5.31 -27.05
N SER A 112 -13.27 4.11 -26.65
CA SER A 112 -14.18 3.04 -26.27
C SER A 112 -14.94 3.52 -25.04
N THR A 113 -16.25 3.67 -25.16
CA THR A 113 -17.18 4.12 -24.10
C THR A 113 -17.29 3.17 -22.91
N VAL A 114 -16.30 2.31 -22.69
CA VAL A 114 -16.39 1.16 -21.82
C VAL A 114 -15.13 1.11 -20.98
N VAL A 115 -15.29 1.48 -19.71
CA VAL A 115 -14.48 1.18 -18.52
C VAL A 115 -14.48 2.44 -17.64
N ASP A 116 -15.52 2.55 -16.80
CA ASP A 116 -15.59 3.54 -15.72
C ASP A 116 -14.48 3.22 -14.70
N PRO A 117 -13.48 4.10 -14.51
CA PRO A 117 -12.41 3.87 -13.55
C PRO A 117 -12.91 3.57 -12.13
N ASP A 118 -14.03 4.19 -11.74
CA ASP A 118 -14.58 4.05 -10.40
C ASP A 118 -15.13 2.64 -10.17
N PHE A 119 -15.83 2.07 -11.15
CA PHE A 119 -16.35 0.69 -11.08
C PHE A 119 -15.22 -0.36 -10.94
N HIS A 120 -14.13 -0.18 -11.67
CA HIS A 120 -12.98 -1.08 -11.56
C HIS A 120 -12.25 -0.90 -10.23
N PHE A 121 -12.12 0.34 -9.76
CA PHE A 121 -11.52 0.61 -8.46
C PHE A 121 -12.36 0.02 -7.32
N GLU A 122 -13.69 0.10 -7.37
CA GLU A 122 -14.59 -0.56 -6.40
C GLU A 122 -14.41 -2.08 -6.40
N THR A 123 -14.27 -2.69 -7.58
CA THR A 123 -14.01 -4.13 -7.70
C THR A 123 -12.67 -4.51 -7.06
N ILE A 124 -11.61 -3.76 -7.39
CA ILE A 124 -10.26 -3.93 -6.83
C ILE A 124 -10.28 -3.78 -5.30
N LEU A 125 -10.96 -2.74 -4.79
CA LEU A 125 -11.09 -2.48 -3.36
C LEU A 125 -11.85 -3.59 -2.65
N THR A 126 -12.91 -4.12 -3.26
CA THR A 126 -13.68 -5.24 -2.71
C THR A 126 -12.81 -6.49 -2.57
N ILE A 127 -12.03 -6.82 -3.60
CA ILE A 127 -11.10 -7.97 -3.55
C ILE A 127 -10.04 -7.75 -2.47
N PHE A 128 -9.48 -6.54 -2.39
CA PHE A 128 -8.49 -6.19 -1.36
C PHE A 128 -9.04 -6.38 0.06
N LEU A 129 -10.24 -5.86 0.34
CA LEU A 129 -10.85 -5.97 1.66
C LEU A 129 -11.14 -7.41 2.03
N ASN A 130 -11.59 -8.24 1.08
CA ASN A 130 -11.79 -9.66 1.29
C ASN A 130 -10.46 -10.36 1.61
N ALA A 131 -9.42 -10.13 0.79
CA ALA A 131 -8.10 -10.68 1.00
C ALA A 131 -7.53 -10.29 2.38
N ALA A 132 -7.64 -9.02 2.76
CA ALA A 132 -7.16 -8.51 4.04
C ALA A 132 -7.88 -9.14 5.24
N ASN A 133 -9.16 -9.51 5.09
CA ASN A 133 -9.89 -10.24 6.12
C ASN A 133 -9.39 -11.70 6.21
N ASP A 134 -9.07 -12.34 5.10
CA ASP A 134 -8.63 -13.74 5.05
C ASP A 134 -7.23 -13.95 5.65
N VAL A 135 -6.32 -12.99 5.47
CA VAL A 135 -4.97 -13.05 6.06
C VAL A 135 -4.87 -12.41 7.44
N ARG A 136 -5.98 -11.86 7.97
CA ARG A 136 -5.97 -11.25 9.30
C ARG A 136 -5.74 -12.34 10.35
N PRO A 137 -4.76 -12.19 11.25
CA PRO A 137 -4.65 -13.10 12.39
C PRO A 137 -5.96 -13.04 13.19
N GLU A 138 -6.56 -14.19 13.46
CA GLU A 138 -7.65 -14.33 14.41
C GLU A 138 -7.32 -13.53 15.67
N PRO A 139 -8.22 -12.66 16.16
CA PRO A 139 -7.98 -11.97 17.41
C PRO A 139 -7.70 -13.04 18.46
N LYS A 140 -6.50 -13.01 19.07
CA LYS A 140 -6.15 -13.90 20.18
C LYS A 140 -7.09 -13.59 21.34
N LEU A 141 -8.27 -14.19 21.34
CA LEU A 141 -9.26 -14.03 22.39
C LEU A 141 -8.89 -14.95 23.55
N LYS A 142 -7.83 -14.59 24.26
CA LYS A 142 -7.61 -14.84 25.68
C LYS A 142 -6.93 -13.64 26.31
N GLU A 143 -7.51 -12.46 26.08
CA GLU A 143 -7.44 -11.44 27.11
C GLU A 143 -8.48 -11.86 28.15
N THR A 144 -8.01 -12.44 29.24
CA THR A 144 -8.81 -12.66 30.44
C THR A 144 -9.39 -11.31 30.81
N GLN A 145 -10.66 -11.07 30.47
CA GLN A 145 -11.41 -9.95 30.99
C GLN A 145 -11.44 -10.11 32.51
N THR A 146 -10.44 -9.53 33.18
CA THR A 146 -10.63 -9.03 34.53
C THR A 146 -11.41 -7.75 34.35
N THR A 147 -12.73 -7.90 34.32
CA THR A 147 -13.70 -6.84 34.51
C THR A 147 -13.35 -6.12 35.81
N HIS A 148 -12.54 -5.06 35.75
CA HIS A 148 -12.49 -4.09 36.81
C HIS A 148 -13.72 -3.19 36.65
N VAL A 149 -14.85 -3.70 37.13
CA VAL A 149 -16.04 -2.90 37.39
C VAL A 149 -15.64 -1.87 38.44
N CYS A 150 -15.39 -0.63 38.02
CA CYS A 150 -15.38 0.50 38.94
C CYS A 150 -16.82 0.76 39.38
N SER A 151 -17.26 0.06 40.43
CA SER A 151 -18.46 0.41 41.18
C SER A 151 -18.31 1.82 41.74
N SER A 152 -19.28 2.68 41.44
CA SER A 152 -19.34 4.04 41.98
C SER A 152 -19.82 4.02 43.44
N THR A 153 -18.98 3.57 44.36
CA THR A 153 -19.18 3.79 45.80
C THR A 153 -17.91 3.46 46.58
N GLY A 154 -17.33 4.48 47.22
CA GLY A 154 -16.48 4.32 48.41
C GLY A 154 -14.98 4.14 48.16
N GLU A 155 -14.23 5.16 48.57
CA GLU A 155 -12.84 5.08 49.08
C GLU A 155 -11.72 4.68 48.11
N CYS A 156 -11.19 5.67 47.40
CA CYS A 156 -9.86 5.57 46.77
C CYS A 156 -8.76 5.73 47.83
N GLY A 157 -8.29 4.61 48.39
CA GLY A 157 -6.98 4.51 49.03
C GLY A 157 -5.87 4.67 47.99
N ALA A 158 -4.82 5.40 48.37
CA ALA A 158 -3.74 5.84 47.50
C ALA A 158 -2.97 4.68 46.82
N SER A 159 -3.23 4.46 45.52
CA SER A 159 -2.24 4.00 44.52
C SER A 159 -2.92 3.73 43.16
N CYS A 160 -3.17 4.78 42.37
CA CYS A 160 -3.39 4.65 40.93
C CYS A 160 -2.32 5.48 40.20
N PRO A 161 -1.34 4.87 39.52
CA PRO A 161 -0.45 5.58 38.63
C PRO A 161 -1.17 5.78 37.27
N LEU A 162 -0.98 6.95 36.67
CA LEU A 162 -1.55 7.41 35.38
C LEU A 162 -2.92 8.08 35.47
N ARG A 163 -2.91 9.33 35.94
CA ARG A 163 -3.92 10.32 35.57
C ARG A 163 -3.26 11.40 34.73
N ASP A 164 -3.10 11.11 33.45
CA ASP A 164 -2.72 12.11 32.45
C ASP A 164 -3.98 12.94 32.14
N THR A 165 -4.06 14.14 32.71
CA THR A 165 -5.19 15.05 32.55
C THR A 165 -5.03 15.86 31.27
N ARG A 166 -5.27 15.24 30.11
CA ARG A 166 -5.47 15.98 28.86
C ARG A 166 -6.91 15.80 28.39
N ARG A 167 -7.67 16.90 28.33
CA ARG A 167 -8.98 16.93 27.67
C ARG A 167 -8.76 17.06 26.16
N GLU A 168 -9.56 16.32 25.38
CA GLU A 168 -9.61 16.50 23.92
C GLU A 168 -10.00 17.96 23.58
N GLY A 169 -9.19 18.62 22.75
CA GLY A 169 -9.47 19.96 22.23
C GLY A 169 -8.41 21.05 22.49
N GLU A 170 -7.31 20.77 23.20
CA GLU A 170 -6.24 21.78 23.38
C GLU A 170 -5.14 21.68 22.31
N GLU A 171 -5.05 22.72 21.47
CA GLU A 171 -3.94 22.95 20.54
C GLU A 171 -2.59 23.18 21.28
N PRO A 172 -1.48 22.68 20.72
CA PRO A 172 -0.17 22.78 21.37
C PRO A 172 0.38 24.21 21.31
N LYS A 173 0.57 24.83 22.48
CA LYS A 173 1.36 26.07 22.61
C LYS A 173 2.85 25.75 22.43
N ILE A 174 3.39 26.08 21.26
CA ILE A 174 4.84 26.06 21.01
C ILE A 174 5.46 27.21 21.79
N SER A 175 6.17 26.91 22.87
CA SER A 175 7.02 27.88 23.58
C SER A 175 8.31 28.11 22.77
N ARG A 176 8.43 29.30 22.17
CA ARG A 176 9.71 29.80 21.65
C ARG A 176 10.66 30.02 22.83
N SER A 177 11.71 29.21 22.92
CA SER A 177 12.85 29.48 23.80
C SER A 177 13.76 30.50 23.12
N SER A 178 13.69 31.75 23.59
CA SER A 178 14.70 32.77 23.37
C SER A 178 15.81 32.60 24.41
N LYS A 179 17.03 32.29 23.96
CA LYS A 179 18.24 32.50 24.75
C LYS A 179 19.20 33.37 23.93
N GLY A 180 19.17 34.66 24.21
CA GLY A 180 20.31 35.54 23.98
C GLY A 180 21.17 35.54 25.25
N SER A 181 22.48 35.40 25.08
CA SER A 181 23.46 35.94 26.01
C SER A 181 24.65 36.40 25.19
N SER A 182 24.86 37.71 25.21
CA SER A 182 26.08 38.44 24.92
C SER A 182 27.31 37.81 25.60
N ASP A 183 28.45 37.87 24.93
CA ASP A 183 29.70 38.44 25.49
C ASP A 183 30.70 38.75 24.35
N LEU A 184 31.13 40.01 24.33
CA LEU A 184 32.26 40.59 23.57
C LEU A 184 33.57 40.29 24.35
N PRO A 185 34.75 40.32 23.70
CA PRO A 185 35.44 41.59 23.39
C PRO A 185 35.54 41.92 21.90
#